data_AF-A0A2H4VQX4-F1
#
_entry.id   AF-A0A2H4VQX4-F1
#
_cell.length_a   1.000
_cell.length_b   1.000
_cell.length_c   1.000
_cell.angle_alpha   90.00
_cell.angle_beta   90.00
_cell.angle_gamma   90.00
#
_symmetry.space_group_name_H-M   'P 1'
#
loop_
_entity.id
_entity.type
_entity.pdbx_description
1 polymer ?
#
loop_
_entity_poly.entity_id
_entity_poly.type
_entity_poly.pdbx_seq_one_letter_code
_entity_poly.pdbx_strand_id
1 'polypeptide(L)'
;MKTDKPILGYDRFLMMAIFNEESVTLEELEDKTVLFLSLIWYQQLPEKEEPLMERLFFTLSHLRSELEDQRKSKKVGKTEEECDKLIQKGWVKLEDDHYSVTGDGEKEAQKFVKNMEKKASLVRKDFFKPAAAARNTTVLDAFLAVMKLGSGLISGSVGLTADGTDATMDTVSAFMVWLGIKYHRETLSTLLVIFGLFFAALSIGYDSVTHLISAFYGTLTPMGMPFLVIAVEGIAILAAVFLFYYQRYVGKVNSNLTLISQSVDSKNHIFIGLSVIAGAIFTLQGIYFVDALIALFISIGIFKDATDLLREAISARKGKEENYSQYKLPLEECWEGNKMMAFQNWVLYILWTTEKKTRVEIVSSLKTAFSPGNYIPVLSELKATCKDTHDFEGDFEGLINPLKEHKLINEDGKHYTLTENGVKYLEDFMSNFDYYNVHLSDTILLAMAEDVY
;
A
#
# COMPACT_ATOMS: atom_id res chain seq x y z
N MET A 1 31.53 0.34 -30.42
CA MET A 1 31.20 -0.37 -29.16
C MET A 1 29.69 -0.44 -29.06
N LYS A 2 29.07 -1.62 -29.20
CA LYS A 2 27.64 -1.77 -28.87
C LYS A 2 27.54 -1.50 -27.38
N THR A 3 26.94 -0.38 -27.00
CA THR A 3 26.57 -0.10 -25.62
C THR A 3 25.55 -1.15 -25.21
N ASP A 4 25.97 -2.13 -24.41
CA ASP A 4 25.10 -3.14 -23.84
C ASP A 4 23.99 -2.43 -23.07
N LYS A 5 22.77 -2.38 -23.63
CA LYS A 5 21.61 -1.82 -22.92
C LYS A 5 21.42 -2.65 -21.65
N PRO A 6 21.25 -2.01 -20.47
CA PRO A 6 21.10 -2.74 -19.22
C PRO A 6 19.83 -3.59 -19.24
N ILE A 7 19.88 -4.75 -18.58
CA ILE A 7 18.69 -5.55 -18.26
C ILE A 7 17.85 -4.79 -17.24
N LEU A 8 16.57 -4.63 -17.52
CA LEU A 8 15.55 -3.89 -16.79
C LEU A 8 14.58 -4.87 -16.07
N GLY A 9 13.55 -4.33 -15.43
CA GLY A 9 12.48 -5.12 -14.83
C GLY A 9 11.74 -5.96 -15.87
N TYR A 10 11.34 -5.33 -16.97
CA TYR A 10 10.55 -5.99 -18.00
C TYR A 10 11.30 -7.11 -18.75
N ASP A 11 12.60 -6.97 -19.01
CA ASP A 11 13.43 -8.06 -19.57
C ASP A 11 13.37 -9.32 -18.69
N ARG A 12 13.39 -9.15 -17.37
CA ARG A 12 13.33 -10.26 -16.41
C ARG A 12 11.95 -10.91 -16.43
N PHE A 13 10.89 -10.10 -16.56
CA PHE A 13 9.52 -10.57 -16.73
C PHE A 13 9.38 -11.43 -18.00
N LEU A 14 9.86 -10.96 -19.14
CA LEU A 14 9.83 -11.69 -20.41
C LEU A 14 10.63 -13.00 -20.34
N MET A 15 11.84 -12.96 -19.77
CA MET A 15 12.64 -14.17 -19.56
C MET A 15 11.94 -15.22 -18.70
N MET A 16 11.21 -14.81 -17.66
CA MET A 16 10.42 -15.72 -16.82
C MET A 16 9.23 -16.32 -17.59
N ALA A 17 8.54 -15.51 -18.41
CA ALA A 17 7.43 -15.98 -19.24
C ALA A 17 7.89 -17.04 -20.26
N ILE A 18 8.93 -16.72 -21.05
CA ILE A 18 9.46 -17.61 -22.09
C ILE A 18 10.01 -18.91 -21.47
N PHE A 19 10.66 -18.82 -20.31
CA PHE A 19 11.20 -19.98 -19.62
C PHE A 19 10.12 -20.93 -19.12
N ASN A 20 9.02 -20.42 -18.57
CA ASN A 20 7.98 -21.27 -17.99
C ASN A 20 7.08 -21.95 -19.04
N GLU A 21 6.82 -21.29 -20.16
CA GLU A 21 5.97 -21.82 -21.24
C GLU A 21 6.77 -22.65 -22.27
N GLU A 22 8.09 -22.75 -22.13
CA GLU A 22 9.05 -23.43 -23.02
C GLU A 22 9.18 -22.82 -24.44
N SER A 23 8.07 -22.40 -25.05
CA SER A 23 7.97 -21.80 -26.39
C SER A 23 6.74 -20.89 -26.47
N VAL A 24 6.94 -19.61 -26.83
CA VAL A 24 5.87 -18.58 -26.74
C VAL A 24 5.89 -17.65 -27.94
N THR A 25 4.73 -17.31 -28.48
CA THR A 25 4.58 -16.31 -29.54
C THR A 25 4.70 -14.88 -29.01
N LEU A 26 4.86 -13.90 -29.91
CA LEU A 26 4.84 -12.48 -29.50
C LEU A 26 3.49 -12.09 -28.87
N GLU A 27 2.37 -12.56 -29.44
CA GLU A 27 1.02 -12.29 -28.96
C GLU A 27 0.82 -12.81 -27.53
N GLU A 28 1.25 -14.04 -27.23
CA GLU A 28 1.16 -14.60 -25.88
C GLU A 28 2.03 -13.85 -24.84
N LEU A 29 3.15 -13.25 -25.25
CA LEU A 29 3.96 -12.40 -24.37
C LEU A 29 3.29 -11.04 -24.11
N GLU A 30 2.63 -10.47 -25.12
CA GLU A 30 1.83 -9.25 -24.99
C GLU A 30 0.61 -9.49 -24.09
N ASP A 31 -0.07 -10.62 -24.26
CA ASP A 31 -1.16 -11.10 -23.40
C ASP A 31 -0.74 -11.18 -21.94
N LYS A 32 0.36 -11.87 -21.65
CA LYS A 32 0.90 -11.98 -20.28
C LYS A 32 1.30 -10.62 -19.72
N THR A 33 1.83 -9.74 -20.56
CA THR A 33 2.13 -8.36 -20.17
C THR A 33 0.83 -7.67 -19.74
N VAL A 34 -0.17 -7.58 -20.61
CA VAL A 34 -1.45 -6.91 -20.30
C VAL A 34 -2.14 -7.48 -19.07
N LEU A 35 -2.12 -8.80 -18.88
CA LEU A 35 -2.67 -9.43 -17.68
C LEU A 35 -1.94 -9.00 -16.42
N PHE A 36 -0.61 -9.06 -16.45
CA PHE A 36 0.20 -8.60 -15.34
C PHE A 36 -0.11 -7.15 -15.00
N LEU A 37 -0.11 -6.25 -16.00
CA LEU A 37 -0.40 -4.83 -15.84
C LEU A 37 -1.79 -4.58 -15.24
N SER A 38 -2.79 -5.31 -15.72
CA SER A 38 -4.18 -5.20 -15.29
C SER A 38 -4.38 -5.61 -13.82
N LEU A 39 -3.51 -6.49 -13.30
CA LEU A 39 -3.58 -7.00 -11.93
C LEU A 39 -2.74 -6.21 -10.92
N ILE A 40 -2.01 -5.17 -11.34
CA ILE A 40 -1.27 -4.26 -10.43
C ILE A 40 -2.24 -3.23 -9.83
N TRP A 41 -3.00 -3.67 -8.84
CA TRP A 41 -4.10 -2.89 -8.26
C TRP A 41 -3.70 -1.53 -7.68
N TYR A 42 -2.53 -1.40 -7.06
CA TYR A 42 -2.09 -0.17 -6.39
C TYR A 42 -1.55 0.92 -7.33
N GLN A 43 -1.44 0.64 -8.63
CA GLN A 43 -1.00 1.62 -9.64
C GLN A 43 -2.17 2.32 -10.35
N GLN A 44 -3.42 1.91 -10.07
CA GLN A 44 -4.59 2.53 -10.65
C GLN A 44 -4.88 3.90 -9.98
N LEU A 45 -5.40 4.85 -10.77
CA LEU A 45 -5.72 6.19 -10.29
C LEU A 45 -6.94 6.13 -9.38
N PRO A 46 -6.90 6.76 -8.19
CA PRO A 46 -8.03 6.76 -7.27
C PRO A 46 -9.22 7.51 -7.89
N GLU A 47 -10.41 6.94 -7.79
CA GLU A 47 -11.62 7.65 -8.20
C GLU A 47 -11.88 8.84 -7.26
N LYS A 48 -12.43 9.95 -7.80
CA LYS A 48 -12.66 11.18 -7.03
C LYS A 48 -13.62 11.00 -5.84
N GLU A 49 -14.43 9.95 -5.88
CA GLU A 49 -15.47 9.64 -4.88
C GLU A 49 -14.97 8.71 -3.77
N GLU A 50 -13.74 8.20 -3.84
CA GLU A 50 -13.18 7.32 -2.82
C GLU A 50 -13.01 8.01 -1.47
N PRO A 51 -13.13 7.25 -0.35
CA PRO A 51 -12.87 7.80 0.97
C PRO A 51 -11.41 8.25 1.13
N LEU A 52 -11.18 9.14 2.10
CA LEU A 52 -9.88 9.81 2.31
C LEU A 52 -8.71 8.83 2.41
N MET A 53 -8.92 7.69 3.07
CA MET A 53 -7.86 6.72 3.37
C MET A 53 -7.34 6.05 2.09
N GLU A 54 -8.25 5.65 1.21
CA GLU A 54 -7.97 5.06 -0.09
C GLU A 54 -7.24 6.07 -0.98
N ARG A 55 -7.74 7.31 -1.04
CA ARG A 55 -7.08 8.39 -1.78
C ARG A 55 -5.65 8.65 -1.30
N LEU A 56 -5.44 8.65 0.03
CA LEU A 56 -4.11 8.77 0.60
C LEU A 56 -3.26 7.59 0.14
N PHE A 57 -3.71 6.35 0.35
CA PHE A 57 -3.00 5.14 -0.04
C PHE A 57 -2.50 5.17 -1.50
N PHE A 58 -3.39 5.49 -2.44
CA PHE A 58 -3.03 5.55 -3.85
C PHE A 58 -2.06 6.69 -4.18
N THR A 59 -2.27 7.87 -3.57
CA THR A 59 -1.33 8.99 -3.71
C THR A 59 0.07 8.59 -3.22
N LEU A 60 0.16 7.86 -2.11
CA LEU A 60 1.43 7.41 -1.55
C LEU A 60 2.08 6.34 -2.41
N SER A 61 1.28 5.39 -2.90
CA SER A 61 1.74 4.34 -3.80
C SER A 61 2.32 4.91 -5.09
N HIS A 62 1.70 5.96 -5.63
CA HIS A 62 2.19 6.68 -6.80
C HIS A 62 3.49 7.43 -6.51
N LEU A 63 3.54 8.21 -5.43
CA LEU A 63 4.74 8.95 -5.02
C LEU A 63 5.93 8.01 -4.78
N ARG A 64 5.69 6.85 -4.16
CA ARG A 64 6.70 5.81 -3.97
C ARG A 64 7.27 5.32 -5.30
N SER A 65 6.41 4.93 -6.24
CA SER A 65 6.86 4.45 -7.57
C SER A 65 7.67 5.53 -8.29
N GLU A 66 7.25 6.81 -8.23
CA GLU A 66 8.02 7.91 -8.82
C GLU A 66 9.44 8.05 -8.24
N LEU A 67 9.58 7.89 -6.93
CA LEU A 67 10.86 7.97 -6.23
C LEU A 67 11.77 6.77 -6.53
N GLU A 68 11.22 5.56 -6.55
CA GLU A 68 11.97 4.32 -6.77
C GLU A 68 12.40 4.15 -8.23
N ASP A 69 11.54 4.53 -9.18
CA ASP A 69 11.79 4.33 -10.61
C ASP A 69 12.69 5.41 -11.22
N GLN A 70 12.94 6.52 -10.52
CA GLN A 70 13.80 7.63 -10.96
C GLN A 70 13.60 7.96 -12.46
N ARG A 71 12.35 8.27 -12.86
CA ARG A 71 11.78 8.40 -14.24
C ARG A 71 12.52 9.36 -15.22
N LYS A 72 13.85 9.25 -15.36
CA LYS A 72 14.70 10.14 -16.16
C LYS A 72 15.65 9.42 -17.13
N SER A 73 15.76 8.08 -17.15
CA SER A 73 16.77 7.44 -18.03
C SER A 73 16.49 6.06 -18.63
N LYS A 74 15.39 5.37 -18.32
CA LYS A 74 15.17 3.99 -18.78
C LYS A 74 13.72 3.74 -19.20
N LYS A 75 13.37 4.20 -20.40
CA LYS A 75 12.12 3.80 -21.05
C LYS A 75 12.26 2.37 -21.58
N VAL A 76 11.36 1.49 -21.19
CA VAL A 76 11.20 0.14 -21.74
C VAL A 76 10.69 0.26 -23.18
N GLY A 77 11.25 -0.53 -24.09
CA GLY A 77 10.78 -0.64 -25.48
C GLY A 77 9.48 -1.42 -25.59
N LYS A 78 8.97 -1.58 -26.82
CA LYS A 78 7.89 -2.55 -27.07
C LYS A 78 8.35 -3.98 -26.74
N THR A 79 7.41 -4.90 -26.50
CA THR A 79 7.68 -6.33 -26.23
C THR A 79 8.70 -6.92 -27.21
N GLU A 80 8.49 -6.68 -28.51
CA GLU A 80 9.39 -7.12 -29.58
C GLU A 80 10.81 -6.54 -29.45
N GLU A 81 10.95 -5.24 -29.15
CA GLU A 81 12.25 -4.57 -29.01
C GLU A 81 13.07 -5.12 -27.83
N GLU A 82 12.39 -5.53 -26.75
CA GLU A 82 13.02 -6.12 -25.58
C GLU A 82 13.34 -7.61 -25.81
N CYS A 83 12.49 -8.35 -26.54
CA CYS A 83 12.84 -9.68 -27.03
C CYS A 83 14.07 -9.66 -27.95
N ASP A 84 14.16 -8.70 -28.88
CA ASP A 84 15.33 -8.50 -29.74
C ASP A 84 16.60 -8.26 -28.93
N LYS A 85 16.50 -7.51 -27.84
CA LYS A 85 17.61 -7.29 -26.92
C LYS A 85 18.04 -8.57 -26.21
N LEU A 86 17.09 -9.43 -25.80
CA LEU A 86 17.38 -10.74 -25.21
C LEU A 86 18.01 -11.71 -26.23
N ILE A 87 17.59 -11.64 -27.50
CA ILE A 87 18.19 -12.39 -28.62
C ILE A 87 19.62 -11.91 -28.87
N GLN A 88 19.86 -10.60 -28.90
CA GLN A 88 21.21 -10.04 -29.08
C GLN A 88 22.18 -10.44 -27.95
N LYS A 89 21.65 -10.72 -26.75
CA LYS A 89 22.43 -11.25 -25.62
C LYS A 89 22.62 -12.77 -25.66
N GLY A 90 21.96 -13.46 -26.58
CA GLY A 90 22.03 -14.92 -26.74
C GLY A 90 21.25 -15.69 -25.68
N TRP A 91 20.31 -15.06 -24.98
CA TRP A 91 19.48 -15.70 -23.95
C TRP A 91 18.17 -16.25 -24.50
N VAL A 92 17.66 -15.64 -25.57
CA VAL A 92 16.45 -16.05 -26.26
C VAL A 92 16.79 -16.35 -27.72
N LYS A 93 16.06 -17.28 -28.33
CA LYS A 93 16.08 -17.54 -29.77
C LYS A 93 14.64 -17.46 -30.30
N LEU A 94 14.50 -17.07 -31.57
CA LEU A 94 13.24 -17.01 -32.30
C LEU A 94 13.29 -18.06 -33.42
N GLU A 95 12.40 -19.05 -33.37
CA GLU A 95 12.26 -20.11 -34.37
C GLU A 95 10.76 -20.24 -34.72
N ASP A 96 10.41 -20.18 -36.01
CA ASP A 96 9.02 -20.28 -36.49
C ASP A 96 8.02 -19.38 -35.74
N ASP A 97 8.36 -18.10 -35.55
CA ASP A 97 7.59 -17.09 -34.79
C ASP A 97 7.41 -17.39 -33.30
N HIS A 98 8.15 -18.36 -32.75
CA HIS A 98 8.16 -18.70 -31.33
C HIS A 98 9.50 -18.36 -30.66
N TYR A 99 9.41 -17.64 -29.54
CA TYR A 99 10.51 -17.37 -28.64
C TYR A 99 10.73 -18.56 -27.71
N SER A 100 11.98 -18.97 -27.56
CA SER A 100 12.41 -19.96 -26.56
C SER A 100 13.74 -19.58 -25.93
N VAL A 101 14.01 -20.05 -24.72
CA VAL A 101 15.27 -19.78 -24.04
C VAL A 101 16.41 -20.64 -24.62
N THR A 102 17.62 -20.07 -24.67
CA THR A 102 18.84 -20.84 -24.95
C THR A 102 19.35 -21.52 -23.67
N GLY A 103 20.32 -22.43 -23.76
CA GLY A 103 20.89 -23.07 -22.56
C GLY A 103 21.56 -22.11 -21.56
N ASP A 104 22.04 -20.95 -22.03
CA ASP A 104 22.53 -19.88 -21.14
C ASP A 104 21.39 -18.98 -20.65
N GLY A 105 20.38 -18.75 -21.49
CA GLY A 105 19.14 -18.08 -21.09
C GLY A 105 18.39 -18.81 -19.99
N GLU A 106 18.36 -20.15 -20.03
CA GLU A 106 17.72 -20.99 -19.01
C GLU A 106 18.34 -20.75 -17.62
N LYS A 107 19.67 -20.66 -17.54
CA LYS A 107 20.38 -20.39 -16.27
C LYS A 107 20.02 -19.02 -15.70
N GLU A 108 19.94 -17.99 -16.54
CA GLU A 108 19.57 -16.65 -16.10
C GLU A 108 18.07 -16.54 -15.77
N ALA A 109 17.19 -17.18 -16.53
CA ALA A 109 15.77 -17.25 -16.24
C ALA A 109 15.50 -17.93 -14.88
N GLN A 110 16.11 -19.10 -14.65
CA GLN A 110 16.01 -19.80 -13.37
C GLN A 110 16.52 -18.95 -12.20
N LYS A 111 17.55 -18.14 -12.41
CA LYS A 111 18.06 -17.19 -11.41
C LYS A 111 17.06 -16.07 -11.15
N PHE A 112 16.36 -15.57 -12.16
CA PHE A 112 15.28 -14.59 -11.98
C PHE A 112 14.10 -15.17 -11.21
N VAL A 113 13.62 -16.36 -11.58
CA VAL A 113 12.57 -17.09 -10.86
C VAL A 113 12.97 -17.31 -9.40
N LYS A 114 14.13 -17.92 -9.14
CA LYS A 114 14.62 -18.17 -7.76
C LYS A 114 14.79 -16.89 -6.94
N ASN A 115 15.23 -15.80 -7.56
CA ASN A 115 15.32 -14.51 -6.88
C ASN A 115 13.94 -13.98 -6.50
N MET A 116 12.95 -14.16 -7.37
CA MET A 116 11.57 -13.74 -7.11
C MET A 116 10.91 -14.61 -6.03
N GLU A 117 11.06 -15.93 -6.10
CA GLU A 117 10.62 -16.87 -5.06
C GLU A 117 11.26 -16.53 -3.70
N LYS A 118 12.55 -16.22 -3.69
CA LYS A 118 13.27 -15.81 -2.47
C LYS A 118 12.71 -14.51 -1.92
N LYS A 119 12.46 -13.49 -2.75
CA LYS A 119 11.80 -12.24 -2.32
C LYS A 119 10.41 -12.50 -1.76
N ALA A 120 9.60 -13.30 -2.44
CA ALA A 120 8.25 -13.68 -2.01
C ALA A 120 8.28 -14.44 -0.67
N SER A 121 9.25 -15.33 -0.49
CA SER A 121 9.46 -16.07 0.76
C SER A 121 9.89 -15.15 1.90
N LEU A 122 10.80 -14.20 1.64
CA LEU A 122 11.23 -13.19 2.61
C LEU A 122 10.07 -12.29 3.04
N VAL A 123 9.26 -11.78 2.10
CA VAL A 123 8.08 -10.97 2.43
C VAL A 123 7.11 -11.78 3.30
N ARG A 124 6.80 -13.02 2.93
CA ARG A 124 5.90 -13.86 3.75
C ARG A 124 6.47 -14.16 5.15
N LYS A 125 7.77 -14.44 5.25
CA LYS A 125 8.39 -14.84 6.51
C LYS A 125 8.71 -13.67 7.43
N ASP A 126 9.18 -12.55 6.87
CA ASP A 126 9.78 -11.45 7.61
C ASP A 126 8.91 -10.18 7.60
N PHE A 127 7.89 -10.10 6.75
CA PHE A 127 6.88 -9.03 6.78
C PHE A 127 5.50 -9.54 7.21
N PHE A 128 4.98 -10.65 6.69
CA PHE A 128 3.60 -11.05 6.98
C PHE A 128 3.41 -11.98 8.17
N LYS A 129 4.48 -12.34 8.90
CA LYS A 129 4.34 -13.03 10.18
C LYS A 129 3.92 -12.03 11.27
N PRO A 130 2.96 -12.39 12.16
CA PRO A 130 2.50 -11.48 13.21
C PRO A 130 3.61 -10.94 14.11
N ALA A 131 4.57 -11.79 14.51
CA ALA A 131 5.70 -11.37 15.33
C ALA A 131 6.65 -10.39 14.59
N ALA A 132 6.81 -10.59 13.28
CA ALA A 132 7.64 -9.71 12.48
C ALA A 132 6.93 -8.37 12.22
N ALA A 133 5.63 -8.39 11.95
CA ALA A 133 4.81 -7.20 11.84
C ALA A 133 4.80 -6.37 13.12
N ALA A 134 4.57 -7.00 14.28
CA ALA A 134 4.64 -6.31 15.56
C ALA A 134 6.02 -5.68 15.79
N ARG A 135 7.11 -6.39 15.50
CA ARG A 135 8.47 -5.85 15.61
C ARG A 135 8.71 -4.66 14.67
N ASN A 136 8.33 -4.78 13.40
CA ASN A 136 8.54 -3.74 12.39
C ASN A 136 7.72 -2.49 12.74
N THR A 137 6.47 -2.67 13.18
CA THR A 137 5.62 -1.62 13.76
C THR A 137 6.33 -0.91 14.90
N THR A 138 6.74 -1.64 15.95
CA THR A 138 7.38 -1.02 17.13
C THR A 138 8.65 -0.24 16.79
N VAL A 139 9.47 -0.74 15.85
CA VAL A 139 10.69 -0.03 15.42
C VAL A 139 10.33 1.27 14.69
N LEU A 140 9.31 1.23 13.82
CA LEU A 140 8.87 2.41 13.08
C LEU A 140 8.22 3.43 14.02
N ASP A 141 7.35 3.01 14.92
CA ASP A 141 6.69 3.90 15.90
C ASP A 141 7.71 4.56 16.83
N ALA A 142 8.70 3.81 17.32
CA ALA A 142 9.78 4.36 18.14
C ALA A 142 10.60 5.42 17.36
N PHE A 143 10.87 5.19 16.08
CA PHE A 143 11.54 6.17 15.23
C PHE A 143 10.68 7.42 15.02
N LEU A 144 9.38 7.26 14.73
CA LEU A 144 8.44 8.36 14.59
C LEU A 144 8.31 9.17 15.89
N ALA A 145 8.21 8.51 17.04
CA ALA A 145 8.13 9.16 18.36
C ALA A 145 9.32 10.08 18.62
N VAL A 146 10.55 9.59 18.36
CA VAL A 146 11.77 10.39 18.52
C VAL A 146 11.78 11.58 17.56
N MET A 147 11.42 11.37 16.29
CA MET A 147 11.36 12.45 15.31
C MET A 147 10.32 13.52 15.66
N LYS A 148 9.10 13.10 16.01
CA LYS A 148 7.99 13.99 16.35
C LYS A 148 8.31 14.80 17.61
N LEU A 149 8.65 14.12 18.70
CA LEU A 149 8.93 14.79 19.98
C LEU A 149 10.14 15.73 19.86
N GLY A 150 11.23 15.27 19.23
CA GLY A 150 12.42 16.10 19.00
C GLY A 150 12.11 17.35 18.16
N SER A 151 11.34 17.19 17.08
CA SER A 151 10.99 18.29 16.19
C SER A 151 9.95 19.22 16.80
N GLY A 152 9.03 18.72 17.63
CA GLY A 152 8.08 19.52 18.41
C GLY A 152 8.80 20.47 19.36
N LEU A 153 9.76 19.94 20.12
CA LEU A 153 10.58 20.73 21.04
C LEU A 153 11.45 21.78 20.31
N ILE A 154 12.05 21.42 19.17
CA ILE A 154 12.89 22.35 18.38
C ILE A 154 12.05 23.45 17.72
N SER A 155 10.88 23.11 17.18
CA SER A 155 10.00 24.05 16.48
C SER A 155 9.21 24.95 17.44
N GLY A 156 9.04 24.53 18.70
CA GLY A 156 8.14 25.17 19.65
C GLY A 156 6.66 24.88 19.39
N SER A 157 6.35 23.84 18.60
CA SER A 157 4.97 23.39 18.39
C SER A 157 4.49 22.57 19.58
N VAL A 158 3.45 23.05 20.25
CA VAL A 158 2.80 22.32 21.33
C VAL A 158 2.01 21.16 20.75
N GLY A 159 1.42 21.32 19.55
CA GLY A 159 0.68 20.27 18.85
C GLY A 159 1.55 19.06 18.52
N LEU A 160 2.69 19.28 17.86
CA LEU A 160 3.66 18.22 17.53
C LEU A 160 4.32 17.62 18.77
N THR A 161 4.53 18.43 19.82
CA THR A 161 5.04 17.93 21.10
C THR A 161 4.02 16.99 21.77
N ALA A 162 2.73 17.33 21.70
CA ALA A 162 1.66 16.49 22.23
C ALA A 162 1.58 15.13 21.52
N ASP A 163 1.52 15.14 20.19
CA ASP A 163 1.49 13.91 19.37
C ASP A 163 2.78 13.08 19.51
N GLY A 164 3.95 13.74 19.55
CA GLY A 164 5.22 13.05 19.82
C GLY A 164 5.30 12.43 21.21
N THR A 165 4.70 13.07 22.22
CA THR A 165 4.66 12.53 23.59
C THR A 165 3.72 11.33 23.69
N ASP A 166 2.57 11.38 23.01
CA ASP A 166 1.63 10.27 22.90
C ASP A 166 2.33 9.02 22.35
N ALA A 167 2.92 9.13 21.14
CA ALA A 167 3.68 8.05 20.51
C ALA A 167 4.88 7.55 21.36
N THR A 168 5.51 8.45 22.12
CA THR A 168 6.58 8.07 23.05
C THR A 168 6.02 7.25 24.21
N MET A 169 4.87 7.64 24.76
CA MET A 169 4.22 6.91 25.84
C MET A 169 3.78 5.52 25.41
N ASP A 170 3.32 5.32 24.17
CA ASP A 170 3.01 3.97 23.67
C ASP A 170 4.25 3.06 23.66
N THR A 171 5.38 3.59 23.19
CA THR A 171 6.66 2.88 23.17
C THR A 171 7.14 2.55 24.58
N VAL A 172 7.09 3.53 25.50
CA VAL A 172 7.49 3.34 26.90
C VAL A 172 6.56 2.36 27.60
N SER A 173 5.25 2.42 27.32
CA SER A 173 4.25 1.52 27.88
C SER A 173 4.52 0.07 27.51
N ALA A 174 4.79 -0.20 26.24
CA ALA A 174 5.15 -1.54 25.77
C ALA A 174 6.41 -2.07 26.47
N PHE A 175 7.44 -1.21 26.62
CA PHE A 175 8.67 -1.58 27.31
C PHE A 175 8.46 -1.83 28.81
N MET A 176 7.68 -0.99 29.48
CA MET A 176 7.34 -1.17 30.90
C MET A 176 6.60 -2.48 31.09
N VAL A 177 5.54 -2.74 30.32
CA VAL A 177 4.76 -3.99 30.37
C VAL A 177 5.67 -5.21 30.24
N TRP A 178 6.60 -5.19 29.28
CA TRP A 178 7.59 -6.26 29.11
C TRP A 178 8.48 -6.45 30.36
N LEU A 179 8.98 -5.36 30.95
CA LEU A 179 9.73 -5.44 32.22
C LEU A 179 8.88 -6.00 33.36
N GLY A 180 7.61 -5.58 33.45
CA GLY A 180 6.63 -6.07 34.42
C GLY A 180 6.48 -7.59 34.35
N ILE A 181 6.31 -8.14 33.15
CA ILE A 181 6.23 -9.60 32.94
C ILE A 181 7.56 -10.27 33.33
N LYS A 182 8.69 -9.75 32.81
CA LYS A 182 10.02 -10.33 33.03
C LYS A 182 10.41 -10.43 34.50
N TYR A 183 10.01 -9.45 35.32
CA TYR A 183 10.32 -9.40 36.74
C TYR A 183 9.15 -9.78 37.66
N HIS A 184 8.05 -10.32 37.11
CA HIS A 184 6.83 -10.68 37.86
C HIS A 184 6.26 -9.52 38.70
N ARG A 185 6.31 -8.31 38.14
CA ARG A 185 5.85 -7.03 38.71
C ARG A 185 4.83 -6.34 37.80
N GLU A 186 3.98 -7.11 37.13
CA GLU A 186 3.00 -6.63 36.15
C GLU A 186 2.13 -5.49 36.69
N THR A 187 1.56 -5.64 37.90
CA THR A 187 0.73 -4.58 38.51
C THR A 187 1.48 -3.27 38.74
N LEU A 188 2.75 -3.35 39.18
CA LEU A 188 3.56 -2.16 39.40
C LEU A 188 3.88 -1.48 38.07
N SER A 189 4.21 -2.26 37.04
CA SER A 189 4.46 -1.74 35.70
C SER A 189 3.23 -1.04 35.13
N THR A 190 2.06 -1.67 35.15
CA THR A 190 0.81 -1.09 34.66
C THR A 190 0.47 0.20 35.40
N LEU A 191 0.68 0.25 36.72
CA LEU A 191 0.47 1.48 37.50
C LEU A 191 1.45 2.60 37.13
N LEU A 192 2.72 2.28 36.86
CA LEU A 192 3.71 3.26 36.40
C LEU A 192 3.36 3.83 35.03
N VAL A 193 2.86 2.98 34.11
CA VAL A 193 2.36 3.42 32.80
C VAL A 193 1.19 4.39 32.94
N ILE A 194 0.16 4.01 33.72
CA ILE A 194 -1.01 4.85 33.97
C ILE A 194 -0.59 6.20 34.56
N PHE A 195 0.31 6.20 35.54
CA PHE A 195 0.81 7.44 36.14
C PHE A 195 1.60 8.29 35.15
N GLY A 196 2.42 7.67 34.31
CA GLY A 196 3.16 8.34 33.23
C GLY A 196 2.22 9.03 32.24
N LEU A 197 1.18 8.34 31.78
CA LEU A 197 0.18 8.90 30.87
C LEU A 197 -0.58 10.08 31.50
N PHE A 198 -1.02 9.98 32.76
CA PHE A 198 -1.64 11.10 33.47
C PHE A 198 -0.70 12.30 33.59
N PHE A 199 0.57 12.06 33.91
CA PHE A 199 1.57 13.12 34.02
C PHE A 199 1.79 13.83 32.67
N ALA A 200 1.96 13.07 31.58
CA ALA A 200 2.09 13.63 30.24
C ALA A 200 0.85 14.44 29.84
N ALA A 201 -0.34 13.87 30.00
CA ALA A 201 -1.60 14.54 29.69
C ALA A 201 -1.74 15.87 30.44
N LEU A 202 -1.49 15.88 31.74
CA LEU A 202 -1.58 17.10 32.56
C LEU A 202 -0.51 18.13 32.19
N SER A 203 0.72 17.69 31.90
CA SER A 203 1.80 18.59 31.49
C SER A 203 1.48 19.28 30.16
N ILE A 204 1.11 18.50 29.14
CA ILE A 204 0.73 19.04 27.83
C ILE A 204 -0.51 19.90 27.94
N GLY A 205 -1.49 19.49 28.75
CA GLY A 205 -2.72 20.24 28.96
C GLY A 205 -2.44 21.60 29.60
N TYR A 206 -1.53 21.66 30.58
CA TYR A 206 -1.08 22.91 31.18
C TYR A 206 -0.38 23.82 30.16
N ASP A 207 0.56 23.29 29.38
CA ASP A 207 1.26 24.05 28.34
C ASP A 207 0.29 24.57 27.27
N SER A 208 -0.68 23.75 26.87
CA SER A 208 -1.71 24.12 25.91
C SER A 208 -2.60 25.27 26.44
N VAL A 209 -3.07 25.17 27.68
CA VAL A 209 -3.90 26.22 28.31
C VAL A 209 -3.11 27.52 28.49
N THR A 210 -1.85 27.45 28.93
CA THR A 210 -1.01 28.65 29.09
C THR A 210 -0.72 29.34 27.75
N HIS A 211 -0.51 28.57 26.68
CA HIS A 211 -0.37 29.11 25.32
C HIS A 211 -1.67 29.74 24.81
N LEU A 212 -2.83 29.12 25.06
CA LEU A 212 -4.14 29.70 24.71
C LEU A 212 -4.39 31.02 25.46
N ILE A 213 -4.08 31.07 26.75
CA ILE A 213 -4.17 32.30 27.55
C ILE A 213 -3.22 33.37 27.00
N SER A 214 -1.98 33.00 26.70
CA SER A 214 -0.98 33.91 26.11
C SER A 214 -1.41 34.45 24.74
N ALA A 215 -2.09 33.62 23.94
CA ALA A 215 -2.67 34.05 22.67
C ALA A 215 -3.78 35.08 22.87
N PHE A 216 -4.64 34.86 23.88
CA PHE A 216 -5.71 35.79 24.22
C PHE A 216 -5.18 37.15 24.68
N TYR A 217 -4.07 37.18 25.42
CA TYR A 217 -3.41 38.41 25.86
C TYR A 217 -2.42 39.00 24.83
N GLY A 218 -2.25 38.37 23.66
CA GLY A 218 -1.34 38.84 22.61
C GLY A 218 0.15 38.72 22.95
N THR A 219 0.52 37.91 23.93
CA THR A 219 1.91 37.69 24.37
C THR A 219 2.49 36.35 23.89
N LEU A 220 1.74 35.61 23.06
CA LEU A 220 2.16 34.30 22.58
C LEU A 220 3.36 34.44 21.64
N THR A 221 4.43 33.71 21.95
CA THR A 221 5.55 33.48 21.03
C THR A 221 5.12 32.49 19.94
N PRO A 222 5.15 32.87 18.65
CA PRO A 222 4.82 31.96 17.57
C PRO A 222 5.76 30.76 17.51
N MET A 223 5.27 29.66 16.95
CA MET A 223 6.10 28.53 16.54
C MET A 223 7.19 28.98 15.56
N GLY A 224 8.44 28.61 15.83
CA GLY A 224 9.60 29.09 15.08
C GLY A 224 9.83 28.40 13.74
N MET A 225 9.42 27.13 13.61
CA MET A 225 9.69 26.31 12.42
C MET A 225 8.45 25.54 11.92
N PRO A 226 7.38 26.21 11.44
CA PRO A 226 6.17 25.54 10.96
C PRO A 226 6.41 24.59 9.78
N PHE A 227 7.38 24.86 8.90
CA PHE A 227 7.72 23.94 7.81
C PHE A 227 8.36 22.63 8.29
N LEU A 228 9.11 22.66 9.41
CA LEU A 228 9.65 21.44 10.02
C LEU A 228 8.50 20.55 10.52
N VAL A 229 7.50 21.16 11.17
CA VAL A 229 6.30 20.45 11.66
C VAL A 229 5.56 19.80 10.50
N ILE A 230 5.29 20.55 9.43
CA ILE A 230 4.60 20.01 8.24
C ILE A 230 5.38 18.86 7.63
N ALA A 231 6.71 18.96 7.53
CA ALA A 231 7.54 17.90 6.95
C ALA A 231 7.54 16.63 7.81
N VAL A 232 7.72 16.78 9.13
CA VAL A 232 7.78 15.64 10.07
C VAL A 232 6.43 14.94 10.18
N GLU A 233 5.34 15.70 10.31
CA GLU A 233 3.99 15.13 10.30
C GLU A 233 3.62 14.53 8.95
N GLY A 234 4.08 15.14 7.85
CA GLY A 234 3.95 14.54 6.53
C GLY A 234 4.54 13.13 6.51
N ILE A 235 5.81 12.99 6.92
CA ILE A 235 6.49 11.68 7.01
C ILE A 235 5.75 10.73 7.96
N ALA A 236 5.27 11.22 9.11
CA ALA A 236 4.53 10.41 10.06
C ALA A 236 3.21 9.90 9.49
N ILE A 237 2.44 10.74 8.78
CA ILE A 237 1.22 10.33 8.10
C ILE A 237 1.53 9.27 7.04
N LEU A 238 2.61 9.42 6.27
CA LEU A 238 3.02 8.40 5.29
C LEU A 238 3.25 7.04 5.97
N ALA A 239 3.98 7.05 7.07
CA ALA A 239 4.26 5.85 7.85
C ALA A 239 2.99 5.27 8.48
N ALA A 240 2.12 6.11 9.03
CA ALA A 240 0.87 5.69 9.67
C ALA A 240 -0.14 5.11 8.66
N VAL A 241 -0.23 5.68 7.44
CA VAL A 241 -1.01 5.09 6.34
C VAL A 241 -0.47 3.70 5.99
N PHE A 242 0.85 3.56 5.81
CA PHE A 242 1.47 2.26 5.54
C PHE A 242 1.18 1.26 6.67
N LEU A 243 1.39 1.65 7.93
CA LEU A 243 1.16 0.82 9.11
C LEU A 243 -0.30 0.40 9.23
N PHE A 244 -1.25 1.30 8.99
CA PHE A 244 -2.68 0.99 8.99
C PHE A 244 -2.99 -0.20 8.07
N TYR A 245 -2.63 -0.12 6.80
CA TYR A 245 -2.91 -1.19 5.84
C TYR A 245 -2.11 -2.47 6.14
N TYR A 246 -0.83 -2.32 6.47
CA TYR A 246 0.06 -3.44 6.77
C TYR A 246 -0.41 -4.25 8.00
N GLN A 247 -0.64 -3.58 9.13
CA GLN A 247 -1.09 -4.21 10.37
C GLN A 247 -2.48 -4.80 10.22
N ARG A 248 -3.39 -4.12 9.53
CA ARG A 248 -4.76 -4.59 9.30
C ARG A 248 -4.79 -5.84 8.43
N TYR A 249 -3.98 -5.88 7.37
CA TYR A 249 -3.80 -7.06 6.54
C TYR A 249 -3.25 -8.22 7.36
N VAL A 250 -2.05 -8.08 7.94
CA VAL A 250 -1.42 -9.18 8.70
C VAL A 250 -2.30 -9.63 9.87
N GLY A 251 -2.96 -8.68 10.53
CA GLY A 251 -3.92 -8.94 11.59
C GLY A 251 -5.09 -9.81 11.15
N LYS A 252 -5.74 -9.52 10.02
CA LYS A 252 -6.85 -10.35 9.54
C LYS A 252 -6.38 -11.69 9.01
N VAL A 253 -5.34 -11.73 8.17
CA VAL A 253 -4.82 -12.99 7.58
C VAL A 253 -4.47 -14.01 8.65
N ASN A 254 -3.95 -13.54 9.79
CA ASN A 254 -3.54 -14.41 10.88
C ASN A 254 -4.55 -14.45 12.04
N SER A 255 -5.75 -13.87 11.88
CA SER A 255 -6.75 -13.72 12.96
C SER A 255 -6.17 -13.13 14.25
N ASN A 256 -5.19 -12.23 14.11
CA ASN A 256 -4.51 -11.55 15.21
C ASN A 256 -5.16 -10.21 15.50
N LEU A 257 -6.01 -10.22 16.52
CA LEU A 257 -6.74 -9.06 17.00
C LEU A 257 -5.84 -7.91 17.47
N THR A 258 -4.69 -8.19 18.08
CA THR A 258 -3.76 -7.14 18.55
C THR A 258 -3.28 -6.28 17.38
N LEU A 259 -2.92 -6.91 16.26
CA LEU A 259 -2.52 -6.17 15.05
C LEU A 259 -3.69 -5.41 14.42
N ILE A 260 -4.91 -5.97 14.46
CA ILE A 260 -6.12 -5.27 14.01
C ILE A 260 -6.37 -4.02 14.87
N SER A 261 -6.19 -4.11 16.19
CA SER A 261 -6.31 -2.97 17.10
C SER A 261 -5.22 -1.91 16.81
N GLN A 262 -3.96 -2.32 16.64
CA GLN A 262 -2.86 -1.42 16.27
C GLN A 262 -3.12 -0.68 14.94
N SER A 263 -3.80 -1.32 13.98
CA SER A 263 -4.16 -0.62 12.75
C SER A 263 -5.11 0.55 13.00
N VAL A 264 -6.09 0.38 13.89
CA VAL A 264 -7.04 1.46 14.24
C VAL A 264 -6.30 2.62 14.89
N ASP A 265 -5.32 2.31 15.72
CA ASP A 265 -4.44 3.29 16.36
C ASP A 265 -3.58 4.06 15.33
N SER A 266 -2.95 3.35 14.39
CA SER A 266 -2.24 3.98 13.26
C SER A 266 -3.16 4.89 12.43
N LYS A 267 -4.42 4.52 12.25
CA LYS A 267 -5.42 5.37 11.59
C LYS A 267 -5.71 6.65 12.41
N ASN A 268 -5.75 6.58 13.74
CA ASN A 268 -5.95 7.76 14.58
C ASN A 268 -4.76 8.73 14.45
N HIS A 269 -3.53 8.23 14.43
CA HIS A 269 -2.34 9.07 14.23
C HIS A 269 -2.34 9.82 12.89
N ILE A 270 -3.00 9.30 11.85
CA ILE A 270 -3.19 10.05 10.58
C ILE A 270 -4.03 11.30 10.81
N PHE A 271 -5.15 11.19 11.53
CA PHE A 271 -6.03 12.33 11.80
C PHE A 271 -5.41 13.34 12.78
N ILE A 272 -4.67 12.84 13.78
CA ILE A 272 -3.91 13.69 14.70
C ILE A 272 -2.84 14.46 13.93
N GLY A 273 -2.02 13.78 13.12
CA GLY A 273 -0.98 14.42 12.31
C GLY A 273 -1.55 15.45 11.32
N LEU A 274 -2.69 15.15 10.66
CA LEU A 274 -3.39 16.12 9.80
C LEU A 274 -3.84 17.36 10.58
N SER A 275 -4.30 17.18 11.83
CA SER A 275 -4.68 18.28 12.71
C SER A 275 -3.46 19.14 13.05
N VAL A 276 -2.34 18.52 13.42
CA VAL A 276 -1.07 19.22 13.73
C VAL A 276 -0.55 20.00 12.51
N ILE A 277 -0.60 19.42 11.30
CA ILE A 277 -0.29 20.12 10.05
C ILE A 277 -1.19 21.34 9.87
N ALA A 278 -2.49 21.21 10.13
CA ALA A 278 -3.41 22.34 10.06
C ALA A 278 -2.99 23.45 11.03
N GLY A 279 -2.62 23.11 12.28
CA GLY A 279 -2.08 24.06 13.26
C GLY A 279 -0.84 24.80 12.77
N ALA A 280 0.10 24.10 12.13
CA ALA A 280 1.28 24.70 11.52
C ALA A 280 0.93 25.63 10.34
N ILE A 281 -0.03 25.25 9.49
CA ILE A 281 -0.52 26.09 8.39
C ILE A 281 -1.20 27.36 8.92
N PHE A 282 -2.03 27.26 9.96
CA PHE A 282 -2.65 28.43 10.59
C PHE A 282 -1.62 29.37 11.20
N THR A 283 -0.54 28.83 11.77
CA THR A 283 0.60 29.63 12.26
C THR A 283 1.24 30.43 11.13
N LEU A 284 1.42 29.85 9.93
CA LEU A 284 1.93 30.58 8.75
C LEU A 284 1.02 31.74 8.33
N GLN A 285 -0.28 31.64 8.62
CA GLN A 285 -1.28 32.70 8.35
C GLN A 285 -1.38 33.75 9.47
N GLY A 286 -0.55 33.64 10.51
CA GLY A 286 -0.56 34.53 11.66
C GLY A 286 -1.57 34.15 12.76
N ILE A 287 -2.18 32.95 12.67
CA ILE A 287 -3.15 32.44 13.64
C ILE A 287 -2.44 31.42 14.55
N TYR A 288 -1.89 31.89 15.68
CA TYR A 288 -0.98 31.11 16.51
C TYR A 288 -1.65 30.20 17.56
N PHE A 289 -2.92 30.44 17.90
CA PHE A 289 -3.59 29.70 18.98
C PHE A 289 -4.06 28.29 18.58
N VAL A 290 -4.15 28.01 17.27
CA VAL A 290 -4.72 26.76 16.76
C VAL A 290 -3.86 25.55 17.13
N ASP A 291 -2.53 25.69 17.07
CA ASP A 291 -1.59 24.65 17.49
C ASP A 291 -1.79 24.24 18.96
N ALA A 292 -1.98 25.22 19.86
CA ALA A 292 -2.26 24.96 21.26
C ALA A 292 -3.65 24.34 21.50
N LEU A 293 -4.65 24.67 20.65
CA LEU A 293 -5.97 24.05 20.72
C LEU A 293 -5.92 22.57 20.32
N ILE A 294 -5.14 22.23 19.29
CA ILE A 294 -4.91 20.86 18.85
C ILE A 294 -4.17 20.07 19.95
N ALA A 295 -3.12 20.67 20.53
CA ALA A 295 -2.39 20.06 21.64
C ALA A 295 -3.30 19.76 22.85
N LEU A 296 -4.22 20.67 23.16
CA LEU A 296 -5.21 20.46 24.22
C LEU A 296 -6.14 19.29 23.90
N PHE A 297 -6.59 19.17 22.64
CA PHE A 297 -7.42 18.05 22.21
C PHE A 297 -6.67 16.71 22.34
N ILE A 298 -5.41 16.64 21.91
CA ILE A 298 -4.55 15.45 22.05
C ILE A 298 -4.37 15.10 23.54
N SER A 299 -4.04 16.08 24.39
CA SER A 299 -3.90 15.89 25.85
C SER A 299 -5.17 15.30 26.49
N ILE A 300 -6.36 15.74 26.07
CA ILE A 300 -7.64 15.16 26.53
C ILE A 300 -7.76 13.70 26.08
N GLY A 301 -7.31 13.37 24.87
CA GLY A 301 -7.20 11.99 24.37
C GLY A 301 -6.33 11.12 25.28
N ILE A 302 -5.08 11.52 25.51
CA ILE A 302 -4.13 10.81 26.40
C ILE A 302 -4.73 10.62 27.79
N PHE A 303 -5.37 11.66 28.33
CA PHE A 303 -6.04 11.57 29.63
C PHE A 303 -7.14 10.53 29.64
N LYS A 304 -7.97 10.49 28.60
CA LYS A 304 -9.03 9.50 28.44
C LYS A 304 -8.44 8.10 28.38
N ASP A 305 -7.40 7.88 27.59
CA ASP A 305 -6.76 6.56 27.45
C ASP A 305 -6.14 6.09 28.78
N ALA A 306 -5.53 7.00 29.54
CA ALA A 306 -5.07 6.71 30.91
C ALA A 306 -6.23 6.28 31.84
N THR A 307 -7.40 6.93 31.73
CA THR A 307 -8.58 6.57 32.53
C THR A 307 -9.20 5.25 32.13
N ASP A 308 -9.23 4.94 30.84
CA ASP A 308 -9.77 3.68 30.33
C ASP A 308 -8.83 2.53 30.70
N LEU A 309 -7.51 2.69 30.54
CA LEU A 309 -6.50 1.73 31.01
C LEU A 309 -6.58 1.50 32.53
N LEU A 310 -6.83 2.55 33.32
CA LEU A 310 -7.05 2.40 34.76
C LEU A 310 -8.32 1.60 35.08
N ARG A 311 -9.43 1.85 34.37
CA ARG A 311 -10.67 1.08 34.53
C ARG A 311 -10.47 -0.37 34.14
N GLU A 312 -9.73 -0.65 33.08
CA GLU A 312 -9.36 -1.99 32.65
C GLU A 312 -8.48 -2.69 33.67
N ALA A 313 -7.43 -2.04 34.20
CA ALA A 313 -6.59 -2.62 35.25
C ALA A 313 -7.39 -3.00 36.50
N ILE A 314 -8.42 -2.20 36.85
CA ILE A 314 -9.35 -2.51 37.95
C ILE A 314 -10.31 -3.66 37.57
N SER A 315 -10.75 -3.72 36.32
CA SER A 315 -11.74 -4.67 35.80
C SER A 315 -11.16 -6.02 35.39
N ALA A 316 -9.90 -6.11 34.98
CA ALA A 316 -9.17 -7.35 34.68
C ALA A 316 -9.10 -8.26 35.92
N ARG A 317 -9.20 -7.67 37.12
CA ARG A 317 -9.41 -8.39 38.38
C ARG A 317 -10.77 -9.13 38.46
N LYS A 318 -11.68 -8.93 37.50
CA LYS A 318 -13.05 -9.46 37.47
C LYS A 318 -13.38 -10.31 36.24
N GLY A 319 -12.39 -10.66 35.40
CA GLY A 319 -12.51 -11.70 34.36
C GLY A 319 -13.57 -11.46 33.28
N LYS A 320 -13.33 -10.52 32.37
CA LYS A 320 -14.10 -10.40 31.12
C LYS A 320 -13.16 -10.42 29.92
N GLU A 321 -13.55 -11.18 28.90
CA GLU A 321 -12.92 -11.17 27.58
C GLU A 321 -13.77 -10.34 26.60
N GLU A 322 -13.10 -9.74 25.62
CA GLU A 322 -13.67 -8.78 24.68
C GLU A 322 -13.84 -9.39 23.28
N ASN A 323 -14.84 -8.90 22.54
CA ASN A 323 -15.21 -9.38 21.22
C ASN A 323 -15.03 -8.26 20.18
N TYR A 324 -14.37 -8.58 19.07
CA TYR A 324 -13.91 -7.62 18.08
C TYR A 324 -14.23 -8.01 16.64
N SER A 325 -15.29 -8.80 16.43
CA SER A 325 -15.76 -9.24 15.11
C SER A 325 -16.32 -8.12 14.20
N GLN A 326 -16.26 -6.85 14.61
CA GLN A 326 -16.87 -5.71 13.90
C GLN A 326 -15.95 -5.01 12.88
N TYR A 327 -14.72 -5.47 12.71
CA TYR A 327 -13.69 -4.79 11.92
C TYR A 327 -13.63 -5.30 10.48
N LYS A 328 -14.10 -4.50 9.50
CA LYS A 328 -14.00 -4.77 8.05
C LYS A 328 -12.56 -4.62 7.52
N LEU A 329 -12.19 -5.29 6.42
CA LEU A 329 -10.92 -4.98 5.73
C LEU A 329 -11.02 -3.62 5.05
N PRO A 330 -10.01 -2.77 5.18
CA PRO A 330 -9.77 -1.70 4.24
C PRO A 330 -9.15 -2.30 2.96
N LEU A 331 -9.56 -1.81 1.80
CA LEU A 331 -9.15 -2.25 0.45
C LEU A 331 -9.64 -3.63 -0.04
N GLU A 332 -10.39 -4.42 0.71
CA GLU A 332 -11.01 -5.65 0.15
C GLU A 332 -11.95 -5.30 -1.02
N GLU A 333 -12.77 -4.24 -0.84
CA GLU A 333 -13.59 -3.68 -1.91
C GLU A 333 -12.75 -3.12 -3.08
N CYS A 334 -11.54 -2.62 -2.81
CA CYS A 334 -10.62 -2.11 -3.81
C CYS A 334 -9.92 -3.24 -4.59
N TRP A 335 -9.56 -4.34 -3.94
CA TRP A 335 -8.99 -5.53 -4.60
C TRP A 335 -10.03 -6.23 -5.49
N GLU A 336 -11.24 -6.40 -4.97
CA GLU A 336 -12.36 -6.95 -5.75
C GLU A 336 -12.78 -6.02 -6.90
N GLY A 337 -12.83 -4.70 -6.65
CA GLY A 337 -13.02 -3.69 -7.70
C GLY A 337 -11.91 -3.72 -8.76
N ASN A 338 -10.66 -3.95 -8.34
CA ASN A 338 -9.53 -4.08 -9.24
C ASN A 338 -9.59 -5.33 -10.11
N LYS A 339 -10.07 -6.47 -9.59
CA LYS A 339 -10.29 -7.66 -10.42
C LYS A 339 -11.26 -7.35 -11.56
N MET A 340 -12.35 -6.63 -11.26
CA MET A 340 -13.31 -6.19 -12.28
C MET A 340 -12.67 -5.26 -13.32
N MET A 341 -11.87 -4.28 -12.89
CA MET A 341 -11.11 -3.43 -13.81
C MET A 341 -10.11 -4.24 -14.65
N ALA A 342 -9.47 -5.25 -14.08
CA ALA A 342 -8.56 -6.12 -14.82
C ALA A 342 -9.28 -6.91 -15.91
N PHE A 343 -10.48 -7.41 -15.61
CA PHE A 343 -11.32 -8.09 -16.58
C PHE A 343 -11.77 -7.13 -17.69
N GLN A 344 -12.16 -5.91 -17.33
CA GLN A 344 -12.54 -4.85 -18.29
C GLN A 344 -11.39 -4.46 -19.21
N ASN A 345 -10.19 -4.25 -18.66
CA ASN A 345 -8.99 -3.96 -19.43
C ASN A 345 -8.64 -5.09 -20.39
N TRP A 346 -8.80 -6.34 -19.96
CA TRP A 346 -8.63 -7.50 -20.82
C TRP A 346 -9.63 -7.50 -21.98
N VAL A 347 -10.91 -7.18 -21.72
CA VAL A 347 -11.92 -7.06 -22.79
C VAL A 347 -11.57 -5.96 -23.79
N LEU A 348 -11.15 -4.79 -23.32
CA LEU A 348 -10.72 -3.71 -24.20
C LEU A 348 -9.53 -4.16 -25.06
N TYR A 349 -8.54 -4.82 -24.46
CA TYR A 349 -7.35 -5.31 -25.15
C TYR A 349 -7.67 -6.33 -26.25
N ILE A 350 -8.49 -7.35 -25.99
CA ILE A 350 -8.85 -8.34 -27.03
C ILE A 350 -9.70 -7.76 -28.17
N LEU A 351 -10.43 -6.67 -27.90
CA LEU A 351 -11.17 -5.90 -28.92
C LEU A 351 -10.26 -4.93 -29.68
N TRP A 352 -9.09 -4.62 -29.14
CA TRP A 352 -8.07 -3.82 -29.81
C TRP A 352 -7.26 -4.66 -30.78
N THR A 353 -6.88 -5.88 -30.37
CA THR A 353 -6.13 -6.82 -31.22
C THR A 353 -7.01 -7.44 -32.31
N THR A 354 -8.32 -7.59 -32.04
CA THR A 354 -9.29 -8.12 -33.00
C THR A 354 -10.44 -7.13 -33.22
N GLU A 355 -10.68 -6.71 -34.47
CA GLU A 355 -11.68 -5.68 -34.81
C GLU A 355 -13.08 -5.89 -34.22
N LYS A 356 -13.51 -7.14 -34.00
CA LYS A 356 -14.80 -7.50 -33.39
C LYS A 356 -14.77 -8.86 -32.71
N LYS A 357 -15.50 -8.99 -31.58
CA LYS A 357 -15.71 -10.26 -30.86
C LYS A 357 -17.16 -10.42 -30.45
N THR A 358 -17.62 -11.66 -30.37
CA THR A 358 -18.93 -12.02 -29.78
C THR A 358 -18.81 -12.23 -28.27
N ARG A 359 -19.95 -12.20 -27.56
CA ARG A 359 -20.01 -12.54 -26.12
C ARG A 359 -19.32 -13.86 -25.79
N VAL A 360 -19.55 -14.91 -26.59
CA VAL A 360 -18.97 -16.24 -26.35
C VAL A 360 -17.45 -16.21 -26.44
N GLU A 361 -16.90 -15.48 -27.40
CA GLU A 361 -15.45 -15.35 -27.57
C GLU A 361 -14.82 -14.52 -26.44
N ILE A 362 -15.48 -13.44 -26.00
CA ILE A 362 -15.03 -12.62 -24.87
C ILE A 362 -15.01 -13.45 -23.59
N VAL A 363 -16.10 -14.15 -23.26
CA VAL A 363 -16.18 -14.99 -22.06
C VAL A 363 -15.15 -16.12 -22.11
N SER A 364 -14.95 -16.76 -23.26
CA SER A 364 -13.93 -17.79 -23.42
C SER A 364 -12.52 -17.25 -23.20
N SER A 365 -12.22 -16.06 -23.73
CA SER A 365 -10.92 -15.41 -23.54
C SER A 365 -10.67 -15.07 -22.06
N LEU A 366 -11.66 -14.48 -21.38
CA LEU A 366 -11.58 -14.18 -19.93
C LEU A 366 -11.33 -15.44 -19.10
N LYS A 367 -12.06 -16.54 -19.38
CA LYS A 367 -11.88 -17.82 -18.68
C LYS A 367 -10.48 -18.38 -18.84
N THR A 368 -9.89 -18.28 -20.04
CA THR A 368 -8.51 -18.72 -20.28
C THR A 368 -7.51 -17.82 -19.55
N ALA A 369 -7.64 -16.50 -19.74
CA ALA A 369 -6.69 -15.52 -19.27
C ALA A 369 -6.61 -15.43 -17.74
N PHE A 370 -7.74 -15.54 -17.05
CA PHE A 370 -7.83 -15.51 -15.58
C PHE A 370 -8.01 -16.91 -14.98
N SER A 371 -7.64 -17.96 -15.71
CA SER A 371 -7.65 -19.31 -15.16
C SER A 371 -6.59 -19.46 -14.06
N PRO A 372 -6.87 -20.21 -12.97
CA PRO A 372 -5.90 -20.41 -11.89
C PRO A 372 -4.57 -21.06 -12.30
N GLY A 373 -4.55 -21.71 -13.47
CA GLY A 373 -3.36 -22.34 -14.05
C GLY A 373 -2.54 -21.44 -14.97
N ASN A 374 -3.03 -20.25 -15.33
CA ASN A 374 -2.27 -19.35 -16.21
C ASN A 374 -1.07 -18.75 -15.47
N TYR A 375 0.14 -19.01 -15.98
CA TYR A 375 1.35 -18.45 -15.40
C TYR A 375 1.51 -16.98 -15.79
N ILE A 376 1.45 -16.10 -14.80
CA ILE A 376 1.74 -14.68 -14.95
C ILE A 376 3.02 -14.41 -14.15
N PRO A 377 4.15 -14.08 -14.80
CA PRO A 377 5.41 -13.89 -14.10
C PRO A 377 5.26 -12.88 -12.96
N VAL A 378 6.03 -13.07 -11.89
CA VAL A 378 5.97 -12.28 -10.64
C VAL A 378 4.72 -12.57 -9.81
N LEU A 379 3.51 -12.46 -10.37
CA LEU A 379 2.25 -12.73 -9.63
C LEU A 379 2.13 -14.19 -9.24
N SER A 380 2.46 -15.13 -10.14
CA SER A 380 2.45 -16.56 -9.83
C SER A 380 3.44 -16.92 -8.73
N GLU A 381 4.63 -16.30 -8.72
CA GLU A 381 5.64 -16.52 -7.65
C GLU A 381 5.17 -15.98 -6.29
N LEU A 382 4.38 -14.91 -6.32
CA LEU A 382 3.77 -14.30 -5.14
C LEU A 382 2.49 -15.00 -4.69
N LYS A 383 1.92 -15.90 -5.50
CA LYS A 383 0.57 -16.47 -5.33
C LYS A 383 -0.54 -15.40 -5.33
N ALA A 384 -0.32 -14.34 -6.10
CA ALA A 384 -1.25 -13.21 -6.28
C ALA A 384 -2.06 -13.33 -7.58
N THR A 385 -2.16 -14.52 -8.17
CA THR A 385 -3.05 -14.82 -9.31
C THR A 385 -4.43 -15.26 -8.81
N CYS A 386 -5.45 -15.17 -9.66
CA CYS A 386 -6.80 -15.66 -9.36
C CYS A 386 -6.75 -17.13 -8.91
N LYS A 387 -7.22 -17.42 -7.69
CA LYS A 387 -7.25 -18.81 -7.16
C LYS A 387 -8.51 -19.57 -7.57
N ASP A 388 -9.62 -18.85 -7.72
CA ASP A 388 -10.92 -19.40 -8.08
C ASP A 388 -11.33 -19.03 -9.50
N THR A 389 -12.17 -19.89 -10.09
CA THR A 389 -12.79 -19.60 -11.39
C THR A 389 -13.95 -18.63 -11.20
N HIS A 390 -13.87 -17.46 -11.82
CA HIS A 390 -14.94 -16.47 -11.81
C HIS A 390 -16.07 -16.83 -12.80
N ASP A 391 -17.33 -16.56 -12.44
CA ASP A 391 -18.48 -16.79 -13.32
C ASP A 391 -18.68 -15.62 -14.31
N PHE A 392 -17.79 -15.56 -15.30
CA PHE A 392 -17.85 -14.57 -16.37
C PHE A 392 -19.14 -14.63 -17.22
N GLU A 393 -19.88 -15.74 -17.19
CA GLU A 393 -21.13 -15.86 -17.95
C GLU A 393 -22.29 -15.18 -17.21
N GLY A 394 -22.38 -15.40 -15.90
CA GLY A 394 -23.35 -14.73 -15.01
C GLY A 394 -23.10 -13.23 -14.90
N ASP A 395 -21.83 -12.82 -14.75
CA ASP A 395 -21.44 -11.44 -14.48
C ASP A 395 -21.13 -10.61 -15.74
N PHE A 396 -21.34 -11.17 -16.94
CA PHE A 396 -21.00 -10.51 -18.22
C PHE A 396 -21.57 -9.09 -18.36
N GLU A 397 -22.83 -8.90 -18.00
CA GLU A 397 -23.48 -7.57 -18.09
C GLU A 397 -22.86 -6.57 -17.11
N GLY A 398 -22.49 -7.01 -15.90
CA GLY A 398 -21.81 -6.17 -14.92
C GLY A 398 -20.43 -5.73 -15.40
N LEU A 399 -19.75 -6.58 -16.19
CA LEU A 399 -18.47 -6.29 -16.80
C LEU A 399 -18.58 -5.33 -17.99
N ILE A 400 -19.58 -5.52 -18.86
CA ILE A 400 -19.70 -4.83 -20.15
C ILE A 400 -20.44 -3.50 -20.05
N ASN A 401 -21.43 -3.36 -19.18
CA ASN A 401 -22.23 -2.13 -19.07
C ASN A 401 -21.39 -0.89 -18.71
N PRO A 402 -20.45 -0.94 -17.75
CA PRO A 402 -19.58 0.20 -17.47
C PRO A 402 -18.76 0.63 -18.69
N LEU A 403 -18.26 -0.32 -19.49
CA LEU A 403 -17.50 -0.01 -20.71
C LEU A 403 -18.37 0.70 -21.76
N LYS A 404 -19.65 0.34 -21.87
CA LYS A 404 -20.62 1.01 -22.75
C LYS A 404 -20.98 2.41 -22.25
N GLU A 405 -21.22 2.56 -20.95
CA GLU A 405 -21.54 3.85 -20.31
C GLU A 405 -20.44 4.88 -20.50
N HIS A 406 -19.18 4.45 -20.34
CA HIS A 406 -17.99 5.26 -20.59
C HIS A 406 -17.66 5.41 -22.09
N LYS A 407 -18.47 4.82 -22.99
CA LYS A 407 -18.30 4.86 -24.44
C LYS A 407 -16.95 4.31 -24.92
N LEU A 408 -16.41 3.31 -24.22
CA LEU A 408 -15.15 2.64 -24.56
C LEU A 408 -15.36 1.53 -25.59
N ILE A 409 -16.55 0.93 -25.62
CA ILE A 409 -16.94 -0.10 -26.59
C ILE A 409 -18.30 0.23 -27.21
N ASN A 410 -18.53 -0.28 -28.42
CA ASN A 410 -19.82 -0.29 -29.08
C ASN A 410 -20.35 -1.73 -29.19
N GLU A 411 -21.66 -1.89 -29.06
CA GLU A 411 -22.38 -3.15 -29.26
C GLU A 411 -23.22 -3.05 -30.54
N ASP A 412 -22.88 -3.85 -31.55
CA ASP A 412 -23.63 -3.96 -32.80
C ASP A 412 -24.16 -5.39 -32.98
N GLY A 413 -25.44 -5.57 -32.64
CA GLY A 413 -26.11 -6.86 -32.67
C GLY A 413 -25.51 -7.85 -31.68
N LYS A 414 -24.66 -8.76 -32.16
CA LYS A 414 -23.97 -9.79 -31.35
C LYS A 414 -22.47 -9.52 -31.17
N HIS A 415 -21.97 -8.44 -31.75
CA HIS A 415 -20.55 -8.13 -31.77
C HIS A 415 -20.26 -6.90 -30.94
N TYR A 416 -19.14 -6.93 -30.25
CA TYR A 416 -18.56 -5.80 -29.55
C TYR A 416 -17.35 -5.32 -30.35
N THR A 417 -17.16 -4.01 -30.38
CA THR A 417 -16.05 -3.32 -31.07
C THR A 417 -15.50 -2.22 -30.18
N LEU A 418 -14.20 -1.93 -30.31
CA LEU A 418 -13.56 -0.86 -29.54
C LEU A 418 -13.85 0.51 -30.18
N THR A 419 -14.10 1.53 -29.37
CA THR A 419 -14.27 2.92 -29.85
C THR A 419 -12.92 3.65 -29.89
N GLU A 420 -12.87 4.82 -30.53
CA GLU A 420 -11.70 5.71 -30.45
C GLU A 420 -11.35 6.09 -29.00
N ASN A 421 -12.35 6.25 -28.13
CA ASN A 421 -12.13 6.51 -26.71
C ASN A 421 -11.53 5.28 -26.01
N GLY A 422 -11.97 4.07 -26.36
CA GLY A 422 -11.41 2.82 -25.87
C GLY A 422 -9.95 2.64 -26.29
N VAL A 423 -9.61 2.95 -27.55
CA VAL A 423 -8.23 2.95 -28.04
C VAL A 423 -7.37 3.92 -27.24
N LYS A 424 -7.82 5.16 -27.10
CA LYS A 424 -7.09 6.18 -26.33
C LYS A 424 -6.91 5.77 -24.88
N TYR A 425 -7.94 5.19 -24.25
CA TYR A 425 -7.86 4.67 -22.90
C TYR A 425 -6.77 3.60 -22.77
N LEU A 426 -6.68 2.65 -23.71
CA LEU A 426 -5.65 1.63 -23.71
C LEU A 426 -4.25 2.21 -23.97
N GLU A 427 -4.11 3.17 -24.88
CA GLU A 427 -2.84 3.86 -25.12
C GLU A 427 -2.36 4.58 -23.85
N ASP A 428 -3.25 5.32 -23.18
CA ASP A 428 -2.95 5.99 -21.92
C ASP A 428 -2.61 4.95 -20.82
N PHE A 429 -3.39 3.87 -20.71
CA PHE A 429 -3.15 2.76 -19.78
C PHE A 429 -1.76 2.15 -20.00
N MET A 430 -1.41 1.81 -21.25
CA MET A 430 -0.12 1.23 -21.60
C MET A 430 1.04 2.19 -21.40
N SER A 431 0.85 3.49 -21.63
CA SER A 431 1.91 4.50 -21.48
C SER A 431 2.40 4.66 -20.02
N ASN A 432 1.55 4.32 -19.04
CA ASN A 432 1.93 4.31 -17.62
C ASN A 432 3.06 3.31 -17.30
N PHE A 433 3.39 2.40 -18.23
CA PHE A 433 4.31 1.28 -18.00
C PHE A 433 5.72 1.48 -18.55
N ASP A 434 6.00 2.61 -19.20
CA ASP A 434 7.30 2.91 -19.81
C ASP A 434 8.51 2.75 -18.85
N TYR A 435 8.29 2.71 -17.53
CA TYR A 435 9.36 2.68 -16.52
C TYR A 435 9.31 1.47 -15.56
N TYR A 436 8.48 0.46 -15.83
CA TYR A 436 8.13 -0.52 -14.80
C TYR A 436 9.29 -1.46 -14.40
N ASN A 437 9.53 -1.54 -13.09
CA ASN A 437 10.45 -2.48 -12.46
C ASN A 437 9.88 -2.95 -11.13
N VAL A 438 9.89 -4.27 -10.86
CA VAL A 438 9.38 -4.83 -9.61
C VAL A 438 10.40 -4.63 -8.48
N HIS A 439 10.16 -3.64 -7.63
CA HIS A 439 10.92 -3.40 -6.41
C HIS A 439 10.42 -4.28 -5.25
N LEU A 440 11.13 -4.23 -4.13
CA LEU A 440 10.75 -4.99 -2.93
C LEU A 440 9.41 -4.50 -2.36
N SER A 441 9.17 -3.20 -2.41
CA SER A 441 7.93 -2.53 -2.03
C SER A 441 6.75 -2.97 -2.91
N ASP A 442 6.93 -3.08 -4.23
CA ASP A 442 5.92 -3.67 -5.13
C ASP A 442 5.61 -5.11 -4.77
N THR A 443 6.65 -5.87 -4.38
CA THR A 443 6.49 -7.27 -3.93
C THR A 443 5.61 -7.35 -2.68
N ILE A 444 5.76 -6.41 -1.74
CA ILE A 444 4.93 -6.34 -0.53
C ILE A 444 3.47 -6.05 -0.92
N LEU A 445 3.21 -5.02 -1.73
CA LEU A 445 1.85 -4.63 -2.12
C LEU A 445 1.14 -5.71 -2.96
N LEU A 446 1.84 -6.32 -3.91
CA LEU A 446 1.30 -7.42 -4.71
C LEU A 446 0.97 -8.63 -3.82
N ALA A 447 1.81 -8.94 -2.85
CA ALA A 447 1.56 -10.05 -1.92
C ALA A 447 0.46 -9.75 -0.88
N MET A 448 0.00 -8.50 -0.76
CA MET A 448 -1.20 -8.16 0.02
C MET A 448 -2.50 -8.48 -0.71
N ALA A 449 -2.48 -8.58 -2.04
CA ALA A 449 -3.62 -9.01 -2.85
C ALA A 449 -3.69 -10.53 -3.06
N GLU A 450 -2.88 -11.31 -2.35
CA GLU A 450 -3.07 -12.76 -2.31
C GLU A 450 -4.47 -13.03 -1.73
N ASP A 451 -5.35 -13.68 -2.50
CA ASP A 451 -6.69 -14.05 -2.06
C ASP A 451 -6.60 -14.77 -0.72
N VAL A 452 -7.12 -14.12 0.33
CA VAL A 452 -7.14 -14.63 1.71
C VAL A 452 -8.51 -15.24 1.98
N TYR A 453 -8.89 -16.26 1.19
CA TYR A 453 -9.99 -17.16 1.52
C TYR A 453 -9.65 -18.58 1.09
#